data_AF-A0A0F9S6D3-F1
#
_entry.id   AF-A0A0F9S6D3-F1
#
_cell.length_a   1.000
_cell.length_b   1.000
_cell.length_c   1.000
_cell.angle_alpha   90.00
_cell.angle_beta   90.00
_cell.angle_gamma   90.00
#
_symmetry.space_group_name_H-M   'P 1'
#
loop_
_entity.id
_entity.type
_entity.pdbx_description
1 polymer ?
#
loop_
_entity_poly.entity_id
_entity_poly.type
_entity_poly.pdbx_seq_one_letter_code
_entity_poly.pdbx_strand_id
1 'polypeptide(L)'
;MKDLRSKLRATGKEIITNAVKATTEGIEVIGVWDIKEGKLEEFLLIEAQAMTNYHSIERFRYQMDVRFKVTEALGMIGIKMPE
;
A
#
# COMPACT_ATOMS: atom_id res chain seq x y z
N MET A 1 -9.92 -2.04 -13.72
CA MET A 1 -9.07 -0.86 -13.41
C MET A 1 -9.85 0.32 -12.81
N LYS A 2 -10.88 0.90 -13.46
CA LYS A 2 -11.65 2.02 -12.89
C LYS A 2 -12.35 1.68 -11.56
N ASP A 3 -12.96 0.50 -11.47
CA ASP A 3 -13.63 0.01 -10.26
C ASP A 3 -12.66 -0.18 -9.08
N LEU A 4 -11.49 -0.79 -9.33
CA LEU A 4 -10.42 -0.98 -8.35
C LEU A 4 -9.96 0.35 -7.72
N ARG A 5 -9.65 1.34 -8.55
CA ARG A 5 -9.22 2.67 -8.06
C ARG A 5 -10.29 3.36 -7.23
N SER A 6 -11.58 3.15 -7.56
CA SER A 6 -12.67 3.69 -6.76
C SER A 6 -12.72 3.06 -5.37
N LYS A 7 -12.57 1.73 -5.29
CA LYS A 7 -12.54 0.98 -4.03
C LYS A 7 -11.36 1.40 -3.14
N LEU A 8 -10.16 1.53 -3.71
CA LEU A 8 -8.97 1.99 -2.96
C LEU A 8 -9.10 3.43 -2.44
N ARG A 9 -9.73 4.33 -3.20
CA ARG A 9 -10.01 5.70 -2.75
C ARG A 9 -11.07 5.77 -1.64
N ALA A 10 -11.91 4.75 -1.51
CA ALA A 10 -12.86 4.68 -0.40
C ALA A 10 -12.14 4.39 0.92
N THR A 11 -11.04 3.62 0.88
CA THR A 11 -10.28 3.16 2.06
C THR A 11 -9.08 4.04 2.41
N GLY A 12 -8.58 4.86 1.49
CA GLY A 12 -7.43 5.74 1.77
C GLY A 12 -7.25 6.87 0.76
N LYS A 13 -6.20 7.66 0.98
CA LYS A 13 -5.70 8.69 0.07
C LYS A 13 -4.40 8.23 -0.56
N GLU A 14 -4.32 8.27 -1.88
CA GLU A 14 -3.07 8.04 -2.59
C GLU A 14 -2.13 9.24 -2.40
N ILE A 15 -0.91 8.99 -1.93
CA ILE A 15 0.15 9.99 -1.70
C ILE A 15 1.11 9.99 -2.88
N ILE A 16 1.53 8.81 -3.34
CA ILE A 16 2.33 8.64 -4.56
C ILE A 16 1.54 7.74 -5.49
N THR A 17 1.06 8.32 -6.60
CA THR A 17 0.31 7.60 -7.62
C THR A 17 1.25 6.90 -8.58
N ASN A 18 1.32 5.57 -8.50
CA ASN A 18 2.02 4.68 -9.45
C ASN A 18 3.28 5.29 -10.08
N ALA A 19 4.25 5.68 -9.26
CA ALA A 19 5.51 6.18 -9.78
C ALA A 19 6.28 5.02 -10.42
N VAL A 20 6.66 5.19 -11.68
CA VAL A 20 7.28 4.15 -12.50
C VAL A 20 8.73 4.52 -12.80
N LYS A 21 9.64 3.54 -12.70
CA LYS A 21 10.99 3.66 -13.23
C LYS A 21 11.36 2.43 -14.04
N ALA A 22 12.09 2.65 -15.13
CA ALA A 22 12.75 1.58 -15.86
C ALA A 22 14.12 1.30 -15.23
N THR A 23 14.47 0.03 -15.10
CA THR A 23 15.76 -0.44 -14.61
C THR A 23 16.37 -1.41 -15.62
N THR A 24 17.63 -1.80 -15.40
CA THR A 24 18.26 -2.85 -16.21
C THR A 24 17.61 -4.22 -16.03
N GLU A 25 16.79 -4.40 -14.99
CA GLU A 25 16.12 -5.66 -14.66
C GLU A 25 14.63 -5.68 -15.04
N GLY A 26 14.08 -4.54 -15.49
CA GLY A 26 12.69 -4.44 -15.91
C GLY A 26 12.03 -3.10 -15.53
N ILE A 27 10.77 -3.17 -15.12
CA ILE A 27 9.98 -2.02 -14.70
C ILE A 27 9.66 -2.16 -13.22
N GLU A 28 9.92 -1.13 -12.44
CA GLU A 28 9.50 -1.02 -11.05
C GLU A 28 8.40 0.04 -10.93
N VAL A 29 7.39 -0.28 -10.11
CA VAL A 29 6.28 0.62 -9.81
C VAL A 29 6.14 0.72 -8.30
N ILE A 30 6.02 1.95 -7.78
CA ILE A 30 5.70 2.19 -6.37
C ILE A 30 4.38 2.96 -6.25
N GLY A 31 3.59 2.57 -5.26
CA GLY A 31 2.42 3.31 -4.80
C GLY A 31 2.54 3.53 -3.31
N VAL A 32 2.15 4.72 -2.83
CA VAL A 32 2.11 5.03 -1.40
C VAL A 32 0.74 5.59 -1.07
N TRP A 33 0.13 5.06 -0.01
CA TRP A 33 -1.20 5.42 0.43
C TRP A 33 -1.20 5.76 1.91
N ASP A 34 -1.97 6.78 2.27
CA ASP A 34 -2.36 7.10 3.63
C ASP A 34 -3.74 6.49 3.88
N ILE A 35 -3.80 5.48 4.75
CA ILE A 35 -4.99 4.65 4.92
C ILE A 35 -5.86 5.21 6.04
N LYS A 36 -7.17 5.26 5.83
CA LYS A 36 -8.11 5.69 6.86
C LYS A 36 -8.07 4.74 8.06
N GLU A 37 -8.30 5.30 9.24
CA GLU A 37 -8.39 4.51 10.47
C GLU A 37 -9.44 3.39 10.34
N GLY A 38 -9.10 2.18 10.80
CA GLY A 38 -9.95 0.99 10.70
C GLY A 38 -10.11 0.41 9.28
N LYS A 39 -9.46 0.97 8.25
CA LYS A 39 -9.59 0.52 6.85
C LYS A 39 -8.39 -0.26 6.32
N LEU A 40 -7.39 -0.53 7.15
CA LEU A 40 -6.17 -1.24 6.75
C LEU A 40 -6.47 -2.63 6.17
N GLU A 41 -7.25 -3.45 6.86
CA GLU A 41 -7.56 -4.82 6.42
C GLU A 41 -8.32 -4.83 5.07
N GLU A 42 -9.33 -3.97 4.93
CA GLU A 42 -10.08 -3.80 3.70
C GLU A 42 -9.16 -3.37 2.54
N PHE A 43 -8.28 -2.40 2.78
CA PHE A 43 -7.31 -1.94 1.79
C PHE A 43 -6.36 -3.06 1.35
N LEU A 44 -5.77 -3.79 2.30
CA LEU A 44 -4.85 -4.89 2.02
C LEU A 44 -5.52 -6.02 1.23
N LEU A 45 -6.78 -6.34 1.52
CA LEU A 45 -7.54 -7.35 0.79
C LEU A 45 -7.76 -6.91 -0.67
N ILE A 46 -8.13 -5.66 -0.90
CA ILE A 46 -8.33 -5.11 -2.26
C ILE A 46 -7.02 -5.15 -3.05
N GLU A 47 -5.90 -4.71 -2.45
CA GLU A 47 -4.58 -4.74 -3.11
C GLU A 47 -4.10 -6.17 -3.38
N ALA A 48 -4.24 -7.08 -2.42
CA ALA A 48 -3.87 -8.48 -2.61
C ALA A 48 -4.66 -9.11 -3.78
N GLN A 49 -5.97 -8.86 -3.85
CA GLN A 49 -6.80 -9.28 -4.99
C GLN A 49 -6.39 -8.60 -6.30
N ALA A 50 -5.92 -7.36 -6.27
CA ALA A 50 -5.41 -6.69 -7.46
C ALA A 50 -4.12 -7.37 -7.95
N MET A 51 -3.20 -7.73 -7.04
CA MET A 51 -1.92 -8.35 -7.36
C MET A 51 -2.04 -9.73 -7.99
N THR A 52 -3.07 -10.51 -7.65
CA THR A 52 -3.30 -11.83 -8.26
C THR A 52 -3.52 -11.75 -9.77
N ASN A 53 -4.01 -10.62 -10.30
CA ASN A 53 -4.19 -10.42 -11.74
C ASN A 53 -2.86 -10.38 -12.51
N TYR A 54 -1.74 -10.19 -11.82
CA TYR A 54 -0.40 -10.12 -12.41
C TYR A 54 0.40 -11.41 -12.24
N HIS A 55 -0.14 -12.44 -11.57
CA HIS A 55 0.58 -13.70 -11.33
C HIS A 55 1.01 -14.45 -12.59
N SER A 56 0.35 -14.21 -13.74
CA SER A 56 0.73 -14.81 -15.02
C SER A 56 1.90 -14.11 -15.71
N ILE A 57 2.33 -12.94 -15.21
CA ILE A 57 3.45 -12.19 -15.78
C ILE A 57 4.75 -12.84 -15.27
N GLU A 58 5.55 -13.33 -16.21
CA GLU A 58 6.83 -13.94 -15.89
C GLU A 58 7.70 -12.98 -15.07
N ARG A 59 8.26 -13.47 -13.96
CA ARG A 59 9.14 -12.72 -13.04
C ARG A 59 8.48 -11.53 -12.32
N PHE A 60 7.16 -11.39 -12.39
CA PHE A 60 6.44 -10.41 -11.56
C PHE A 60 6.65 -10.70 -10.08
N ARG A 61 6.99 -9.66 -9.33
CA ARG A 61 7.17 -9.69 -7.88
C ARG A 61 6.54 -8.43 -7.31
N TYR A 62 5.99 -8.53 -6.12
CA TYR A 62 5.46 -7.39 -5.39
C TYR A 62 5.78 -7.52 -3.90
N GLN A 63 5.83 -6.38 -3.22
CA GLN A 63 6.00 -6.28 -1.78
C GLN A 63 5.02 -5.23 -1.26
N MET A 64 4.37 -5.52 -0.14
CA MET A 64 3.47 -4.60 0.54
C MET A 64 4.02 -4.32 1.93
N ASP A 65 4.42 -3.07 2.17
CA ASP A 65 4.91 -2.63 3.48
C ASP A 65 3.82 -1.82 4.19
N VAL A 66 3.49 -2.21 5.42
CA VAL A 66 2.66 -1.40 6.31
C VAL A 66 3.57 -0.56 7.19
N ARG A 67 3.38 0.77 7.18
CA ARG A 67 4.11 1.72 8.03
C ARG A 67 3.12 2.38 8.98
N PHE A 68 3.47 2.43 10.25
CA PHE A 68 2.71 3.12 11.30
C PHE A 68 3.22 4.54 11.46
N LYS A 69 2.36 5.44 11.97
CA LYS A 69 2.86 6.72 12.49
C LYS A 69 3.78 6.43 13.67
N VAL A 70 4.78 7.28 13.86
CA VAL A 70 5.74 7.15 14.96
C VAL A 70 5.02 7.06 16.32
N THR A 71 3.98 7.87 16.52
CA THR A 71 3.17 7.88 17.74
C THR A 71 2.44 6.56 17.99
N GLU A 72 1.88 5.95 16.93
CA GLU A 72 1.21 4.64 17.00
C GLU A 72 2.22 3.54 17.32
N ALA A 73 3.35 3.53 16.62
CA ALA A 73 4.42 2.54 16.81
C ALA A 73 4.99 2.60 18.24
N LEU A 74 5.21 3.80 18.78
CA LEU A 74 5.69 3.99 20.15
C LEU A 74 4.66 3.56 21.19
N GLY A 75 3.38 3.83 20.94
CA GLY A 75 2.27 3.36 21.78
C GLY A 75 2.21 1.82 21.85
N MET A 76 2.47 1.12 20.74
CA MET A 76 2.50 -0.35 20.69
C MET A 76 3.60 -0.98 21.55
N ILE A 77 4.70 -0.25 21.82
CA ILE A 77 5.79 -0.70 22.69
C ILE A 77 5.75 -0.08 24.09
N GLY A 78 4.63 0.56 24.46
CA GLY A 78 4.42 1.11 25.80
C GLY A 78 5.12 2.45 26.08
N ILE A 79 5.66 3.11 25.06
CA ILE A 79 6.26 4.44 25.21
C ILE A 79 5.17 5.49 25.05
N LYS A 80 4.92 6.26 26.12
CA LYS A 80 4.06 7.44 26.06
C LYS A 80 4.81 8.58 25.40
N MET A 81 4.23 9.13 24.34
CA MET A 81 4.74 10.37 23.74
C MET A 81 4.53 11.54 24.71
N PRO A 82 5.49 12.46 24.85
CA PRO A 82 5.24 13.74 25.52
C PRO A 82 4.11 14.49 24.78
N GLU A 83 3.25 15.16 25.54
CA GLU A 83 2.22 16.06 25.01
C GLU A 83 2.82 17.21 24.19
#